data_AF-A0A5M8NVC9-F1
#
_entry.id   AF-A0A5M8NVC9-F1
#
_cell.length_a   1.000
_cell.length_b   1.000
_cell.length_c   1.000
_cell.angle_alpha   90.00
_cell.angle_beta   90.00
_cell.angle_gamma   90.00
#
_symmetry.space_group_name_H-M   'P 1'
#
loop_
_entity.id
_entity.type
_entity.pdbx_description
1 polymer ?
#
loop_
_entity_poly.entity_id
_entity_poly.type
_entity_poly.pdbx_seq_one_letter_code
_entity_poly.pdbx_strand_id
1 'polypeptide(L)'
;MLLNFIELFAMHKVSCILSCLISVFLSYAQNGAQSLQLHDIVAKKYSPTGIYEIQPMPNGEHYTVLSSDNKAILKYAYKTGQLTDTLFHVDKVRETKLPSIEGYSIDSRCYHILVWNKKEYIYRRSWKADVYDYDVRRNFLKPLSETPGKVMIPTFSPDGRMAAFVHDNNIWIKKFEYWKFVING
;
A
#
# COMPACT_ATOMS: atom_id res chain seq x y z
N MET A 1 -64.39 -18.95 -41.99
CA MET A 1 -63.18 -19.62 -42.52
C MET A 1 -62.14 -18.63 -43.07
N LEU A 2 -62.56 -17.51 -43.69
CA LEU A 2 -61.65 -16.46 -44.20
C LEU A 2 -60.92 -15.61 -43.12
N LEU A 3 -61.52 -15.38 -41.93
CA LEU A 3 -60.87 -14.59 -40.86
C LEU A 3 -59.59 -15.24 -40.30
N ASN A 4 -59.60 -16.56 -40.07
CA ASN A 4 -58.44 -17.28 -39.51
C ASN A 4 -57.22 -17.29 -40.45
N PHE A 5 -57.44 -17.15 -41.76
CA PHE A 5 -56.37 -17.15 -42.77
C PHE A 5 -55.63 -15.81 -42.82
N ILE A 6 -56.33 -14.70 -42.53
CA ILE A 6 -55.77 -13.35 -42.47
C ILE A 6 -54.96 -13.16 -41.18
N GLU A 7 -55.49 -13.63 -40.04
CA GLU A 7 -54.81 -13.63 -38.73
C GLU A 7 -53.47 -14.42 -38.77
N LEU A 8 -53.46 -15.59 -39.42
CA LEU A 8 -52.26 -16.43 -39.56
C LEU A 8 -51.16 -15.72 -40.40
N PHE A 9 -51.55 -15.03 -41.47
CA PHE A 9 -50.63 -14.24 -42.30
C PHE A 9 -50.12 -12.99 -41.56
N ALA A 10 -50.93 -12.39 -40.69
CA ALA A 10 -50.53 -11.26 -39.86
C ALA A 10 -49.52 -11.69 -38.77
N MET A 11 -49.73 -12.84 -38.11
CA MET A 11 -48.82 -13.39 -37.11
C MET A 11 -47.44 -13.75 -37.68
N HIS A 12 -47.36 -14.28 -38.90
CA HIS A 12 -46.08 -14.59 -39.56
C HIS A 12 -45.29 -13.33 -39.91
N LYS A 13 -45.97 -12.25 -40.34
CA LYS A 13 -45.36 -10.94 -40.59
C LYS A 13 -44.83 -10.30 -39.30
N VAL A 14 -45.59 -10.36 -38.21
CA VAL A 14 -45.15 -9.87 -36.88
C VAL A 14 -43.95 -10.68 -36.37
N SER A 15 -43.94 -12.00 -36.55
CA SER A 15 -42.81 -12.86 -36.20
C SER A 15 -41.54 -12.52 -37.01
N CYS A 16 -41.66 -12.26 -38.31
CA CYS A 16 -40.53 -11.83 -39.14
C CYS A 16 -40.00 -10.46 -38.73
N ILE A 17 -40.88 -9.49 -38.46
CA ILE A 17 -40.50 -8.14 -37.98
C ILE A 17 -39.78 -8.22 -36.63
N LEU A 18 -40.29 -9.05 -35.71
CA LEU A 18 -39.70 -9.27 -34.40
C LEU A 18 -38.31 -9.93 -34.51
N SER A 19 -38.15 -10.93 -35.39
CA SER A 19 -36.86 -11.58 -35.64
C SER A 19 -35.81 -10.63 -36.25
N CYS A 20 -36.26 -9.71 -37.11
CA CYS A 20 -35.40 -8.72 -37.77
C CYS A 20 -34.98 -7.60 -36.78
N LEU A 21 -35.86 -7.22 -35.87
CA LEU A 21 -35.51 -6.30 -34.77
C LEU A 21 -34.46 -6.92 -33.84
N ILE A 22 -34.58 -8.20 -33.50
CA ILE A 22 -33.64 -8.90 -32.62
C ILE A 22 -32.26 -9.03 -33.27
N SER A 23 -32.17 -9.31 -34.58
CA SER A 23 -30.88 -9.40 -35.29
C SER A 23 -30.16 -8.06 -35.42
N VAL A 24 -30.90 -6.95 -35.55
CA VAL A 24 -30.33 -5.60 -35.54
C VAL A 24 -29.75 -5.26 -34.15
N PHE A 25 -30.48 -5.55 -33.07
CA PHE A 25 -29.98 -5.33 -31.70
C PHE A 25 -28.71 -6.14 -31.39
N LEU A 26 -28.63 -7.40 -31.84
CA LEU A 26 -27.44 -8.26 -31.67
C LEU A 26 -26.21 -7.73 -32.42
N SER A 27 -26.40 -7.02 -33.54
CA SER A 27 -25.30 -6.44 -34.32
C SER A 27 -24.68 -5.21 -33.64
N TYR A 28 -25.48 -4.39 -32.95
CA TYR A 28 -24.96 -3.25 -32.17
C TYR A 28 -24.14 -3.69 -30.95
N ALA A 29 -24.43 -4.86 -30.37
CA ALA A 29 -23.73 -5.40 -29.20
C ALA A 29 -22.28 -5.83 -29.48
N GLN A 30 -21.88 -6.01 -30.74
CA GLN A 30 -20.52 -6.45 -31.10
C GLN A 30 -19.49 -5.30 -31.15
N ASN A 31 -19.92 -4.04 -31.09
CA ASN A 31 -19.05 -2.86 -31.18
C ASN A 31 -18.42 -2.42 -29.83
N GLY A 32 -18.19 -3.36 -28.92
CA GLY A 32 -17.61 -3.08 -27.58
C GLY A 32 -16.08 -3.05 -27.52
N ALA A 33 -15.38 -3.39 -28.61
CA ALA A 33 -13.92 -3.44 -28.62
C ALA A 33 -13.32 -2.04 -28.79
N GLN A 34 -12.99 -1.37 -27.68
CA GLN A 34 -12.16 -0.16 -27.71
C GLN A 34 -10.78 -0.49 -28.27
N SER A 35 -10.31 0.30 -29.24
CA SER A 35 -8.97 0.13 -29.81
C SER A 35 -7.91 0.51 -28.76
N LEU A 36 -6.94 -0.37 -28.57
CA LEU A 36 -5.95 -0.23 -27.52
C LEU A 36 -4.88 0.78 -27.95
N GLN A 37 -4.86 1.95 -27.32
CA GLN A 37 -3.98 3.06 -27.69
C GLN A 37 -2.66 3.01 -26.90
N LEU A 38 -1.54 3.37 -27.54
CA LEU A 38 -0.23 3.41 -26.86
C LEU A 38 -0.23 4.35 -25.64
N HIS A 39 -0.90 5.49 -25.75
CA HIS A 39 -1.00 6.45 -24.64
C HIS A 39 -1.71 5.83 -23.42
N ASP A 40 -2.74 4.99 -23.63
CA ASP A 40 -3.46 4.33 -22.54
C ASP A 40 -2.58 3.29 -21.84
N ILE A 41 -1.70 2.60 -22.59
CA ILE A 41 -0.73 1.65 -22.03
C ILE A 41 0.31 2.39 -21.18
N VAL A 42 0.92 3.44 -21.74
CA VAL A 42 1.98 4.21 -21.07
C VAL A 42 1.42 4.95 -19.84
N ALA A 43 0.19 5.46 -19.93
CA ALA A 43 -0.52 6.07 -18.81
C ALA A 43 -1.02 5.06 -17.77
N LYS A 44 -0.75 3.75 -17.96
CA LYS A 44 -1.13 2.68 -17.02
C LYS A 44 -2.64 2.59 -16.77
N LYS A 45 -3.49 3.03 -17.69
CA LYS A 45 -4.96 3.05 -17.55
C LYS A 45 -5.56 1.69 -17.20
N TYR A 46 -4.97 0.63 -17.72
CA TYR A 46 -5.40 -0.76 -17.50
C TYR A 46 -4.60 -1.47 -16.40
N SER A 47 -3.80 -0.76 -15.60
CA SER A 47 -3.08 -1.39 -14.49
C SER A 47 -4.07 -1.80 -13.41
N PRO A 48 -3.99 -3.03 -12.89
CA PRO A 48 -4.84 -3.45 -11.80
C PRO A 48 -4.55 -2.59 -10.57
N THR A 49 -5.59 -2.30 -9.79
CA THR A 49 -5.44 -1.68 -8.47
C THR A 49 -4.68 -2.64 -7.57
N GLY A 50 -3.44 -2.28 -7.23
CA GLY A 50 -2.63 -3.05 -6.29
C GLY A 50 -3.15 -2.89 -4.87
N ILE A 51 -2.92 -3.91 -4.04
CA ILE A 51 -3.12 -3.81 -2.60
C ILE A 51 -1.89 -3.08 -2.04
N TYR A 52 -2.10 -2.13 -1.13
CA TYR A 52 -1.01 -1.53 -0.38
C TYR A 52 -0.22 -2.61 0.37
N GLU A 53 1.07 -2.36 0.61
CA GLU A 53 1.92 -3.31 1.32
C GLU A 53 1.34 -3.62 2.71
N ILE A 54 0.93 -4.88 2.88
CA ILE A 54 0.45 -5.42 4.16
C ILE A 54 1.62 -6.08 4.87
N GLN A 55 1.85 -5.72 6.13
CA GLN A 55 2.87 -6.37 6.96
C GLN A 55 2.19 -7.21 8.04
N PRO A 56 2.44 -8.54 8.10
CA PRO A 56 1.91 -9.37 9.16
C PRO A 56 2.61 -9.01 10.48
N MET A 57 1.84 -8.96 11.57
CA MET A 57 2.42 -8.78 12.90
C MET A 57 2.93 -10.12 13.46
N PRO A 58 3.96 -10.10 14.32
CA PRO A 58 4.53 -11.31 14.94
C PRO A 58 3.53 -12.14 15.76
N ASN A 59 2.42 -11.53 16.21
CA ASN A 59 1.36 -12.23 16.94
C ASN A 59 0.51 -13.17 16.07
N GLY A 60 0.58 -13.06 14.74
CA GLY A 60 -0.19 -13.87 13.79
C GLY A 60 -1.69 -13.53 13.71
N GLU A 61 -2.20 -12.64 14.56
CA GLU A 61 -3.62 -12.28 14.62
C GLU A 61 -3.94 -10.97 13.90
N HIS A 62 -2.92 -10.14 13.69
CA HIS A 62 -3.08 -8.80 13.15
C HIS A 62 -2.14 -8.55 11.97
N TYR A 63 -2.53 -7.60 11.13
CA TYR A 63 -1.66 -7.04 10.10
C TYR A 63 -1.72 -5.52 10.12
N THR A 64 -0.67 -4.90 9.59
CA THR A 64 -0.57 -3.45 9.51
C THR A 64 -0.58 -2.98 8.07
N VAL A 65 -1.16 -1.80 7.86
CA VAL A 65 -1.27 -1.16 6.56
C VAL A 65 -0.94 0.32 6.69
N LEU A 66 -0.26 0.85 5.69
CA LEU A 66 -0.09 2.30 5.55
C LEU A 66 -1.42 2.93 5.10
N SER A 67 -1.88 3.95 5.80
CA SER A 67 -3.08 4.70 5.41
C SER A 67 -2.92 5.33 4.01
N SER A 68 -4.02 5.49 3.28
CA SER A 68 -4.02 6.01 1.90
C SER A 68 -3.49 7.44 1.79
N ASP A 69 -3.55 8.20 2.88
CA ASP A 69 -3.00 9.56 3.00
C ASP A 69 -1.52 9.59 3.41
N ASN A 70 -0.88 8.42 3.61
CA ASN A 70 0.51 8.28 4.02
C ASN A 70 0.84 8.97 5.36
N LYS A 71 -0.13 9.10 6.27
CA LYS A 71 0.08 9.75 7.58
C LYS A 71 -0.04 8.84 8.78
N ALA A 72 -0.61 7.65 8.61
CA ALA A 72 -0.87 6.74 9.72
C ALA A 72 -0.55 5.29 9.39
N ILE A 73 -0.14 4.54 10.41
CA ILE A 73 0.02 3.08 10.35
C ILE A 73 -1.12 2.46 11.13
N LEU A 74 -1.97 1.73 10.42
CA LEU A 74 -3.22 1.18 10.91
C LEU A 74 -3.06 -0.32 11.20
N LYS A 75 -3.63 -0.79 12.31
CA LYS A 75 -3.61 -2.20 12.73
C LYS A 75 -5.00 -2.81 12.56
N TYR A 76 -5.08 -3.88 11.79
CA TYR A 76 -6.31 -4.61 11.52
C TYR A 76 -6.22 -6.03 12.06
N ALA A 77 -7.35 -6.58 12.51
CA ALA A 77 -7.45 -7.98 12.91
C ALA A 77 -7.75 -8.86 11.70
N TYR A 78 -7.03 -9.97 11.51
CA TYR A 78 -7.27 -10.91 10.41
C TYR A 78 -8.67 -11.53 10.48
N LYS A 79 -9.17 -11.82 11.69
CA LYS A 79 -10.43 -12.52 11.89
C LYS A 79 -11.66 -11.69 11.49
N THR A 80 -11.65 -10.40 11.78
CA THR A 80 -12.82 -9.52 11.60
C THR A 80 -12.66 -8.50 10.49
N GLY A 81 -11.42 -8.24 10.05
CA GLY A 81 -11.12 -7.16 9.11
C GLY A 81 -11.33 -5.75 9.69
N GLN A 82 -11.58 -5.63 10.99
CA GLN A 82 -11.85 -4.35 11.64
C GLN A 82 -10.55 -3.66 12.06
N LEU A 83 -10.57 -2.32 11.98
CA LEU A 83 -9.50 -1.49 12.53
C LEU A 83 -9.48 -1.65 14.04
N THR A 84 -8.41 -2.23 14.56
CA THR A 84 -8.22 -2.47 16.00
C THR A 84 -7.51 -1.30 16.66
N ASP A 85 -6.55 -0.68 15.96
CA ASP A 85 -5.70 0.35 16.54
C ASP A 85 -4.97 1.19 15.47
N THR A 86 -4.40 2.32 15.87
CA THR A 86 -3.51 3.15 15.06
C THR A 86 -2.16 3.25 15.74
N LEU A 87 -1.18 2.52 15.21
CA LEU A 87 0.13 2.38 15.82
C LEU A 87 1.00 3.64 15.68
N PHE A 88 0.81 4.40 14.60
CA PHE A 88 1.54 5.63 14.34
C PHE A 88 0.63 6.62 13.64
N HIS A 89 0.70 7.89 14.00
CA HIS A 89 0.03 8.97 13.29
C HIS A 89 0.88 10.22 13.35
N VAL A 90 1.21 10.79 12.20
CA VAL A 90 2.09 11.95 12.06
C VAL A 90 1.76 13.10 13.02
N ASP A 91 0.48 13.45 13.15
CA ASP A 91 0.03 14.56 14.01
C ASP A 91 0.13 14.30 15.53
N LYS A 92 0.21 13.03 15.96
CA LYS A 92 0.27 12.65 17.39
C LYS A 92 1.70 12.53 17.92
N VAL A 93 2.69 12.68 17.05
CA VAL A 93 4.11 12.45 17.33
C VAL A 93 4.72 13.63 18.11
N ARG A 94 5.61 13.32 19.05
CA ARG A 94 6.44 14.28 19.78
C ARG A 94 7.84 14.41 19.18
N GLU A 95 8.49 15.54 19.45
CA GLU A 95 9.80 15.99 18.92
C GLU A 95 9.80 16.29 17.43
N THR A 96 9.79 15.25 16.60
CA THR A 96 10.01 15.39 15.17
C THR A 96 8.68 15.34 14.43
N LYS A 97 8.31 16.44 13.78
CA LYS A 97 7.13 16.48 12.91
C LYS A 97 7.53 16.12 11.49
N LEU A 98 6.84 15.14 10.91
CA LEU A 98 6.94 14.78 9.50
C LEU A 98 5.68 15.27 8.78
N PRO A 99 5.70 15.49 7.46
CA PRO A 99 4.47 15.77 6.71
C PRO A 99 3.72 14.49 6.33
N SER A 100 4.48 13.43 6.06
CA SER A 100 4.01 12.11 5.62
C SER A 100 5.12 11.08 5.81
N ILE A 101 4.78 9.81 5.59
CA ILE A 101 5.70 8.67 5.59
C ILE A 101 5.54 7.87 4.29
N GLU A 102 6.62 7.37 3.73
CA GLU A 102 6.59 6.57 2.50
C GLU A 102 6.59 5.07 2.77
N GLY A 103 6.98 4.66 3.97
CA GLY A 103 6.96 3.28 4.40
C GLY A 103 7.44 3.12 5.83
N TYR A 104 7.33 1.89 6.32
CA TYR A 104 7.66 1.56 7.69
C TYR A 104 8.08 0.09 7.86
N SER A 105 8.71 -0.19 8.98
CA SER A 105 9.01 -1.52 9.47
C SER A 105 8.76 -1.56 10.98
N ILE A 106 8.24 -2.67 11.49
CA ILE A 106 7.90 -2.86 12.90
C ILE A 106 8.85 -3.90 13.50
N ASP A 107 9.28 -3.69 14.74
CA ASP A 107 10.09 -4.67 15.46
C ASP A 107 9.28 -5.92 15.85
N SER A 108 9.98 -6.98 16.24
CA SER A 108 9.36 -8.26 16.64
C SER A 108 8.46 -8.15 17.89
N ARG A 109 8.63 -7.12 18.72
CA ARG A 109 7.82 -6.88 19.93
C ARG A 109 6.78 -5.78 19.76
N CYS A 110 6.74 -5.13 18.58
CA CYS A 110 5.86 -4.01 18.25
C CYS A 110 5.97 -2.80 19.20
N TYR A 111 7.17 -2.55 19.75
CA TYR A 111 7.47 -1.38 20.58
C TYR A 111 8.16 -0.27 19.79
N HIS A 112 8.88 -0.62 18.74
CA HIS A 112 9.61 0.31 17.89
C HIS A 112 9.16 0.18 16.44
N ILE A 113 8.98 1.32 15.80
CA ILE A 113 8.64 1.39 14.38
C ILE A 113 9.67 2.27 13.69
N LEU A 114 10.33 1.73 12.67
CA LEU A 114 11.12 2.54 11.77
C LEU A 114 10.19 3.12 10.71
N VAL A 115 10.21 4.43 10.57
CA VAL A 115 9.46 5.14 9.53
C VAL A 115 10.43 5.92 8.66
N TRP A 116 10.13 6.04 7.37
CA TRP A 116 11.01 6.78 6.47
C TRP A 116 10.26 7.66 5.49
N ASN A 117 10.96 8.69 5.01
CA ASN A 117 10.49 9.63 4.00
C ASN A 117 11.65 10.02 3.06
N LYS A 118 11.33 10.58 1.89
CA LYS A 118 12.25 10.99 0.84
C LYS A 118 13.11 9.83 0.35
N LYS A 119 12.49 8.68 0.04
CA LYS A 119 13.19 7.50 -0.44
C LYS A 119 13.79 7.76 -1.83
N GLU A 120 15.09 7.57 -1.94
CA GLU A 120 15.83 7.62 -3.20
C GLU A 120 16.29 6.21 -3.56
N TYR A 121 15.83 5.70 -4.71
CA TYR A 121 16.31 4.45 -5.25
C TYR A 121 17.69 4.65 -5.87
N ILE A 122 18.63 3.77 -5.51
CA ILE A 122 19.94 3.68 -6.15
C ILE A 122 19.88 2.61 -7.25
N TYR A 123 19.24 1.48 -6.94
CA TYR A 123 18.99 0.36 -7.84
C TYR A 123 17.60 -0.25 -7.58
N ARG A 124 17.31 -1.41 -8.18
CA ARG A 124 16.01 -2.09 -8.08
C ARG A 124 15.57 -2.37 -6.63
N ARG A 125 16.50 -2.74 -5.74
CA ARG A 125 16.21 -3.10 -4.34
C ARG A 125 16.98 -2.25 -3.33
N SER A 126 18.01 -1.54 -3.77
CA SER A 126 18.83 -0.67 -2.93
C SER A 126 18.28 0.76 -2.96
N TRP A 127 18.09 1.33 -1.77
CA TRP A 127 17.56 2.66 -1.60
C TRP A 127 18.12 3.29 -0.32
N LYS A 128 18.09 4.62 -0.27
CA LYS A 128 18.44 5.44 0.89
C LYS A 128 17.29 6.38 1.24
N ALA A 129 17.05 6.66 2.51
CA ALA A 129 15.98 7.55 2.95
C ALA A 129 16.33 8.25 4.27
N ASP A 130 15.54 9.27 4.61
CA ASP A 130 15.55 9.83 5.96
C ASP A 130 14.74 8.87 6.85
N VAL A 131 15.40 8.18 7.78
CA VAL A 131 14.79 7.16 8.63
C VAL A 131 14.72 7.63 10.08
N TYR A 132 13.58 7.37 10.71
CA TYR A 132 13.28 7.77 12.08
C TYR A 132 12.84 6.53 12.88
N ASP A 133 13.20 6.51 14.16
CA ASP A 133 12.77 5.53 15.16
C ASP A 133 11.62 6.13 15.97
N TYR A 134 10.48 5.45 15.95
CA TYR A 134 9.29 5.78 16.70
C TYR A 134 9.08 4.80 17.84
N ASP A 135 9.08 5.30 19.07
CA ASP A 135 8.67 4.56 20.26
C ASP A 135 7.15 4.65 20.42
N VAL A 136 6.47 3.51 20.22
CA VAL A 136 5.01 3.39 20.28
C VAL A 136 4.46 3.75 21.65
N ARG A 137 5.18 3.43 22.73
CA ARG A 137 4.70 3.64 24.10
C ARG A 137 4.77 5.11 24.49
N ARG A 138 5.78 5.81 24.00
CA ARG A 138 6.06 7.21 24.35
C ARG A 138 5.51 8.22 23.34
N ASN A 139 5.01 7.75 22.19
CA ASN A 139 4.65 8.59 21.05
C ASN A 139 5.80 9.51 20.62
N PHE A 140 7.03 8.97 20.65
CA PHE A 140 8.25 9.76 20.54
C PHE A 140 9.01 9.38 19.28
N LEU A 141 9.25 10.35 18.39
CA LEU A 141 9.95 10.12 17.12
C LEU A 141 11.31 10.83 17.13
N LYS A 142 12.36 10.05 16.92
CA LYS A 142 13.74 10.53 16.84
C LYS A 142 14.39 10.06 15.54
N PRO A 143 15.35 10.81 14.97
CA PRO A 143 16.11 10.32 13.82
C PRO A 143 16.83 9.01 14.17
N LEU A 144 16.94 8.09 13.20
CA LEU A 144 17.64 6.83 13.41
C LEU A 144 19.14 7.08 13.58
N SER A 145 19.76 7.81 12.66
CA SER A 145 21.16 8.24 12.78
C SER A 145 21.29 9.50 13.61
N GLU A 146 22.39 9.62 14.36
CA GLU A 146 22.80 10.89 14.98
C GLU A 146 23.53 11.80 13.98
N THR A 147 24.19 11.19 12.99
CA THR A 147 24.82 11.93 11.90
C THR A 147 23.76 12.37 10.89
N PRO A 148 23.83 13.61 10.38
CA PRO A 148 22.91 14.06 9.36
C PRO A 148 23.14 13.29 8.06
N GLY A 149 22.05 12.85 7.44
CA GLY A 149 22.07 12.24 6.11
C GLY A 149 21.18 11.01 6.00
N LYS A 150 21.00 10.55 4.76
CA LYS A 150 20.18 9.39 4.46
C LYS A 150 20.89 8.11 4.86
N VAL A 151 20.11 7.14 5.33
CA VAL A 151 20.59 5.80 5.66
C VAL A 151 19.99 4.77 4.72
N MET A 152 20.66 3.64 4.60
CA MET A 152 20.29 2.52 3.73
C MET A 152 19.96 1.29 4.57
N ILE A 153 18.98 0.52 4.09
CA ILE A 153 18.64 -0.83 4.57
C ILE A 153 18.52 -0.89 6.11
N PRO A 154 17.66 -0.06 6.73
CA PRO A 154 17.42 -0.15 8.16
C PRO A 154 16.77 -1.50 8.49
N THR A 155 17.38 -2.27 9.40
CA THR A 155 16.94 -3.62 9.75
C THR A 155 16.93 -3.78 11.27
N PHE A 156 15.80 -4.24 11.83
CA PHE A 156 15.72 -4.56 13.25
C PHE A 156 16.48 -5.84 13.60
N SER A 157 17.02 -5.87 14.82
CA SER A 157 17.48 -7.12 15.41
C SER A 157 16.29 -8.04 15.71
N PRO A 158 16.48 -9.38 15.74
CA PRO A 158 15.39 -10.32 16.02
C PRO A 158 14.71 -10.09 17.38
N ASP A 159 15.43 -9.54 18.37
CA ASP A 159 14.92 -9.19 19.69
C ASP A 159 14.24 -7.79 19.75
N GLY A 160 14.30 -7.01 18.67
CA GLY A 160 13.69 -5.68 18.57
C GLY A 160 14.32 -4.62 19.49
N ARG A 161 15.53 -4.85 19.99
CA ARG A 161 16.24 -3.92 20.90
C ARG A 161 17.25 -3.03 20.17
N MET A 162 17.58 -3.38 18.95
CA MET A 162 18.57 -2.68 18.13
C MET A 162 18.09 -2.57 16.69
N ALA A 163 18.66 -1.62 15.96
CA ALA A 163 18.54 -1.55 14.52
C ALA A 163 19.92 -1.35 13.88
N ALA A 164 20.23 -2.18 12.89
CA ALA A 164 21.38 -2.02 12.02
C ALA A 164 20.99 -1.17 10.80
N PHE A 165 21.89 -0.31 10.36
CA PHE A 165 21.69 0.49 9.15
C PHE A 165 23.05 0.80 8.51
N VAL A 166 23.03 1.12 7.21
CA VAL A 166 24.23 1.53 6.49
C VAL A 166 24.19 3.03 6.28
N HIS A 167 25.30 3.71 6.59
CA HIS A 167 25.49 5.13 6.36
C HIS A 167 26.92 5.37 5.92
N ASP A 168 27.10 6.09 4.81
CA ASP A 168 28.40 6.32 4.15
C ASP A 168 29.23 5.04 3.98
N ASN A 169 28.58 3.99 3.45
CA ASN A 169 29.15 2.65 3.25
C ASN A 169 29.68 1.95 4.52
N ASN A 170 29.41 2.48 5.70
CA ASN A 170 29.72 1.86 6.98
C ASN A 170 28.46 1.29 7.63
N ILE A 171 28.61 0.21 8.39
CA ILE A 171 27.52 -0.42 9.13
C ILE A 171 27.48 0.18 10.54
N TRP A 172 26.31 0.66 10.93
CA TRP A 172 26.04 1.24 12.24
C TRP A 172 24.95 0.44 12.94
N ILE A 173 25.04 0.38 14.26
CA ILE A 173 24.05 -0.28 15.10
C ILE A 173 23.56 0.72 16.14
N LYS A 174 22.26 0.99 16.13
CA LYS A 174 21.60 1.76 17.17
C LYS A 174 20.96 0.83 18.20
N LYS A 175 21.26 1.06 19.47
CA LYS A 175 20.61 0.38 20.60
C LYS A 175 19.53 1.28 21.18
N PHE A 176 18.33 0.74 21.42
CA PHE A 176 17.21 1.52 21.95
C PHE A 176 17.18 1.58 23.48
N GLU A 177 17.61 0.51 24.17
CA GLU A 177 17.50 0.35 25.63
C GLU A 177 18.64 0.99 26.42
N TYR A 178 19.78 1.28 25.79
CA TYR A 178 20.94 1.85 26.48
C TYR A 178 21.09 3.33 26.12
N TRP A 179 20.91 4.19 27.13
CA TRP A 179 21.52 5.52 27.14
C TRP A 179 23.04 5.34 26.97
N LYS A 180 23.58 5.97 25.91
CA LYS A 180 24.97 5.98 25.45
C LYS A 180 26.05 5.70 26.52
N PHE A 181 27.00 4.84 26.18
CA PHE A 181 28.42 5.05 26.51
C PHE A 181 29.23 4.87 25.24
N VAL A 182 29.63 5.97 24.61
CA VAL A 182 30.78 5.98 23.71
C VAL A 182 31.99 6.05 24.63
N ILE A 183 32.72 4.95 24.75
CA ILE A 183 34.09 4.96 25.25
C ILE A 183 34.93 5.34 24.04
N ASN A 184 35.36 6.59 23.98
CA ASN A 184 36.45 6.97 23.08
C ASN A 184 37.71 6.27 23.59
N GLY A 185 38.37 5.52 22.71
CA GLY A 185 39.76 5.08 22.89
C GLY A 185 40.72 6.11 22.32
#